data_AF-A0A317JYZ9-F1
#
_entry.id   AF-A0A317JYZ9-F1
#
_cell.length_a   1.000
_cell.length_b   1.000
_cell.length_c   1.000
_cell.angle_alpha   90.00
_cell.angle_beta   90.00
_cell.angle_gamma   90.00
#
_symmetry.space_group_name_H-M   'P 1'
#
loop_
_entity.id
_entity.type
_entity.pdbx_description
1 polymer ?
#
loop_
_entity_poly.entity_id
_entity_poly.type
_entity_poly.pdbx_seq_one_letter_code
_entity_poly.pdbx_strand_id
1 'polypeptide(L)' 'MSSDPLIASLSAALDARPDDLPLRLHLAALLLDAGRAGEAIAQIGQALARDPGNGEAQALMQRALGGPV' A
#
# COMPACT_ATOMS: atom_id res chain seq x y z
N MET A 1 -17.07 -9.81 -7.94
CA MET A 1 -16.23 -10.96 -7.54
C MET A 1 -14.84 -10.80 -8.12
N SER A 2 -14.12 -9.74 -7.75
CA SER A 2 -12.77 -9.49 -8.28
C SER A 2 -11.85 -9.03 -7.17
N SER A 3 -11.80 -9.78 -6.07
CA SER A 3 -10.71 -9.60 -5.11
C SER A 3 -9.46 -10.17 -5.77
N ASP A 4 -8.74 -9.26 -6.42
CA ASP A 4 -7.74 -9.48 -7.46
C ASP A 4 -6.69 -10.53 -7.12
N PRO A 5 -6.53 -11.60 -7.94
CA PRO A 5 -5.38 -12.51 -7.81
C PRO A 5 -4.03 -11.79 -7.87
N LEU A 6 -4.00 -10.57 -8.43
CA LEU A 6 -2.84 -9.68 -8.42
C LEU A 6 -2.45 -9.24 -6.99
N ILE A 7 -3.41 -8.80 -6.18
CA ILE A 7 -3.17 -8.37 -4.79
C ILE A 7 -2.66 -9.56 -3.96
N ALA A 8 -3.24 -10.75 -4.16
CA ALA A 8 -2.77 -11.97 -3.50
C ALA A 8 -1.34 -12.34 -3.92
N SER A 9 -1.04 -12.27 -5.21
CA SER A 9 0.31 -12.55 -5.75
C SER A 9 1.35 -11.56 -5.24
N LEU A 10 1.01 -10.27 -5.17
CA LEU A 10 1.86 -9.22 -4.63
C LEU A 10 2.10 -9.37 -3.12
N SER A 11 1.07 -9.78 -2.37
CA SER A 11 1.20 -10.04 -0.93
C SER A 11 2.17 -11.22 -0.69
N ALA A 12 2.03 -12.30 -1.45
CA ALA A 12 2.96 -13.44 -1.36
C ALA A 12 4.39 -13.07 -1.78
N ALA A 13 4.55 -12.18 -2.77
CA ALA A 13 5.86 -11.67 -3.15
C ALA A 13 6.50 -10.81 -2.04
N LEU A 14 5.70 -10.02 -1.32
CA LEU A 14 6.14 -9.28 -0.14
C LEU A 14 6.47 -10.20 1.04
N ASP A 15 5.78 -11.33 1.20
CA ASP A 15 6.15 -12.31 2.24
C ASP A 15 7.54 -12.89 1.96
N ALA A 16 7.89 -13.09 0.69
CA ALA A 16 9.24 -13.50 0.29
C ALA A 16 10.28 -12.37 0.40
N ARG A 17 9.86 -11.10 0.30
CA ARG A 17 10.71 -9.90 0.37
C ARG A 17 10.02 -8.79 1.17
N PRO A 18 10.02 -8.90 2.51
CA PRO A 18 9.25 -7.98 3.37
C PRO A 18 9.81 -6.55 3.37
N ASP A 19 11.06 -6.40 2.93
CA ASP A 19 11.80 -5.14 2.89
C ASP A 19 11.67 -4.38 1.56
N ASP A 20 10.95 -4.94 0.58
CA ASP A 20 10.73 -4.30 -0.71
C ASP A 20 9.70 -3.16 -0.59
N LEU A 21 10.21 -1.98 -0.24
CA LEU A 21 9.42 -0.78 -0.02
C LEU A 21 8.62 -0.36 -1.26
N PRO A 22 9.20 -0.30 -2.49
CA PRO A 22 8.43 -0.02 -3.70
C PRO A 22 7.28 -1.01 -3.93
N LEU A 23 7.52 -2.30 -3.74
CA LEU A 23 6.49 -3.34 -3.90
C LEU A 23 5.34 -3.15 -2.90
N ARG A 24 5.67 -2.76 -1.66
CA ARG A 24 4.69 -2.49 -0.61
C ARG A 24 3.82 -1.27 -0.92
N LEU A 25 4.41 -0.21 -1.47
CA LEU A 25 3.67 0.99 -1.90
C LEU A 25 2.76 0.67 -3.09
N HIS A 26 3.23 -0.15 -4.03
CA HIS A 26 2.43 -0.59 -5.15
C HIS A 26 1.21 -1.42 -4.71
N LEU A 27 1.41 -2.34 -3.75
CA LEU A 27 0.31 -3.08 -3.13
C LEU A 27 -0.70 -2.14 -2.45
N ALA A 28 -0.22 -1.14 -1.71
CA ALA A 28 -1.07 -0.17 -1.06
C ALA A 28 -1.92 0.64 -2.06
N ALA A 29 -1.32 1.07 -3.19
CA ALA A 29 -2.05 1.78 -4.25
C ALA A 29 -3.17 0.90 -4.83
N LEU A 30 -2.89 -0.38 -5.12
CA LEU A 30 -3.90 -1.31 -5.62
C LEU A 30 -5.01 -1.57 -4.59
N LEU A 31 -4.67 -1.65 -3.30
CA LEU A 31 -5.64 -1.77 -2.22
C LEU A 31 -6.56 -0.54 -2.16
N LEU A 32 -6.05 0.67 -2.41
CA LEU A 32 -6.87 1.88 -2.50
C LEU A 32 -7.82 1.85 -3.70
N ASP A 33 -7.31 1.45 -4.87
CA ASP A 33 -8.13 1.35 -6.09
C ASP A 33 -9.23 0.27 -5.95
N ALA A 34 -8.95 -0.79 -5.18
CA ALA A 34 -9.91 -1.82 -4.83
C ALA A 34 -10.91 -1.41 -3.72
N GLY A 35 -10.85 -0.16 -3.21
CA GLY A 35 -11.70 0.33 -2.12
C GLY A 35 -11.35 -0.21 -0.74
N ARG A 36 -10.22 -0.90 -0.59
CA ARG A 36 -9.74 -1.53 0.65
C ARG A 36 -8.81 -0.57 1.41
N ALA A 37 -9.30 0.64 1.68
CA ALA A 37 -8.50 1.72 2.28
C ALA A 37 -7.88 1.35 3.63
N GLY A 38 -8.59 0.57 4.47
CA GLY A 38 -8.06 0.13 5.76
C GLY A 38 -6.79 -0.71 5.65
N GLU A 39 -6.74 -1.61 4.65
CA GLU A 39 -5.56 -2.45 4.42
C GLU A 39 -4.42 -1.66 3.77
N ALA A 40 -4.76 -0.73 2.86
CA ALA A 40 -3.78 0.18 2.29
C ALA A 40 -3.08 1.00 3.37
N ILE A 41 -3.84 1.58 4.31
CA ILE A 41 -3.30 2.36 5.45
C ILE A 41 -2.29 1.54 6.26
N ALA A 42 -2.58 0.26 6.53
CA ALA A 42 -1.66 -0.60 7.25
C ALA A 42 -0.34 -0.83 6.50
N GLN A 43 -0.40 -1.00 5.17
CA GLN A 43 0.80 -1.14 4.33
C GLN A 43 1.59 0.16 4.22
N ILE A 44 0.91 1.29 4.04
CA ILE A 44 1.51 2.63 3.96
C ILE A 44 2.17 3.00 5.29
N GLY A 45 1.53 2.71 6.42
CA GLY A 45 2.10 2.93 7.75
C GLY A 45 3.40 2.16 7.97
N GLN A 46 3.48 0.92 7.49
CA GLN A 46 4.73 0.14 7.54
C GLN A 46 5.82 0.72 6.62
N ALA A 47 5.43 1.26 5.46
CA ALA A 47 6.36 1.94 4.57
C ALA A 47 6.92 3.22 5.21
N LEU A 48 6.05 4.07 5.77
CA LEU A 48 6.42 5.31 6.46
C LEU A 48 7.21 5.07 7.74
N ALA A 49 7.00 3.95 8.44
CA ALA A 49 7.81 3.59 9.60
C ALA A 49 9.28 3.30 9.23
N ARG A 50 9.52 2.80 8.01
CA ARG A 50 10.86 2.51 7.48
C ARG A 50 11.48 3.74 6.83
N ASP A 51 10.70 4.45 6.03
CA ASP A 51 11.11 5.67 5.34
C ASP A 51 10.04 6.76 5.53
N PRO A 52 10.12 7.54 6.63
CA PRO A 52 9.19 8.63 6.88
C PRO A 52 9.24 9.74 5.84
N GLY A 53 10.34 9.86 5.09
CA GLY A 53 10.56 10.86 4.05
C GLY A 53 10.01 10.44 2.68
N ASN A 54 9.41 9.26 2.59
CA ASN A 54 8.89 8.74 1.33
C ASN A 54 7.67 9.54 0.85
N GLY A 55 7.87 10.41 -0.14
CA GLY A 55 6.81 11.26 -0.67
C GLY A 55 5.63 10.49 -1.27
N GLU A 56 5.89 9.33 -1.89
CA GLU A 56 4.84 8.47 -2.45
C GLU A 56 3.97 7.86 -1.34
N ALA A 57 4.59 7.32 -0.29
CA ALA A 57 3.89 6.79 0.86
C ALA A 57 3.01 7.85 1.54
N GLN A 58 3.53 9.08 1.68
CA GLN A 58 2.76 10.19 2.23
C GLN A 58 1.56 10.54 1.35
N ALA A 59 1.74 10.61 0.02
CA ALA A 59 0.65 10.89 -0.92
C ALA A 59 -0.44 9.80 -0.88
N LEU A 60 -0.03 8.53 -0.84
CA LEU A 60 -0.94 7.40 -0.70
C LEU A 60 -1.71 7.46 0.62
N MET A 61 -1.06 7.84 1.73
CA MET A 61 -1.73 8.01 3.03
C MET A 61 -2.79 9.10 2.98
N GLN A 62 -2.49 10.25 2.35
CA GLN A 62 -3.46 11.34 2.19
C GLN A 62 -4.67 10.88 1.37
N ARG A 63 -4.43 10.18 0.26
CA ARG A 63 -5.49 9.59 -0.57
C ARG A 63 -6.32 8.57 0.21
N ALA A 64 -5.68 7.74 1.04
CA ALA A 64 -6.33 6.72 1.85
C ALA A 64 -7.24 7.29 2.94
N LEU A 65 -6.83 8.41 3.54
CA LEU A 65 -7.58 9.12 4.57
C LEU A 65 -8.71 9.99 4.00
N GLY A 66 -8.85 10.07 2.67
CA GLY A 66 -9.83 10.93 2.01
C GLY A 66 -9.49 12.41 2.13
N GLY A 67 -8.21 12.75 2.29
CA GLY A 67 -7.75 14.14 2.29
C GLY A 67 -8.15 14.81 0.97
N PRO A 68 -8.76 16.00 1.00
CA PRO A 68 -9.17 16.70 -0.22
C PRO A 68 -7.93 17.00 -1.06
N VAL A 69 -8.04 16.72 -2.37
CA VAL A 69 -7.15 17.30 -3.38
C VAL A 69 -7.34 18.81 -3.47
#